data_AF-A0A535RR77-F1
#
_entry.id   AF-A0A535RR77-F1
#
_cell.length_a   1.000
_cell.length_b   1.000
_cell.length_c   1.000
_cell.angle_alpha   90.00
_cell.angle_beta   90.00
_cell.angle_gamma   90.00
#
_symmetry.space_group_name_H-M   'P 1'
#
loop_
_entity.id
_entity.type
_entity.pdbx_description
1 polymer ?
#
loop_
_entity_poly.entity_id
_entity_poly.type
_entity_poly.pdbx_seq_one_letter_code
_entity_poly.pdbx_strand_id
1 'polypeptide(L)' 'MPFKSKAQRRKFAHLLVEGKIKDDTFEEWNRSTGRKSLPERLHPKKKETPKKRRSSTKAKKRT' A
#
# COMPACT_ATOMS: atom_id res chain seq x y z
N MET A 1 -4.15 9.07 17.83
CA MET A 1 -3.03 8.80 16.91
C MET A 1 -3.44 9.16 15.49
N PRO A 2 -2.72 10.03 14.76
CA PRO A 2 -3.03 10.30 13.36
C PRO A 2 -2.66 9.12 12.46
N PHE A 3 -3.48 8.84 11.43
CA PHE A 3 -3.17 7.84 10.41
C PHE A 3 -1.97 8.30 9.59
N LYS A 4 -1.07 7.38 9.24
CA LYS A 4 0.11 7.70 8.41
C LYS A 4 -0.12 7.38 6.92
N SER A 5 -1.12 6.56 6.60
CA SER A 5 -1.48 6.21 5.22
C SER A 5 -2.95 5.85 5.08
N LYS A 6 -3.48 5.96 3.86
CA LYS A 6 -4.87 5.56 3.54
C LYS A 6 -5.12 4.08 3.80
N ALA A 7 -4.15 3.22 3.47
CA ALA A 7 -4.24 1.79 3.75
C ALA A 7 -4.35 1.48 5.24
N GLN A 8 -3.68 2.26 6.10
CA GLN A 8 -3.81 2.12 7.55
C GLN A 8 -5.24 2.45 7.99
N ARG A 9 -5.80 3.58 7.55
CA ARG A 9 -7.20 3.96 7.84
C ARG A 9 -8.20 2.87 7.42
N ARG A 10 -8.01 2.24 6.25
CA ARG A 10 -8.86 1.13 5.79
C ARG A 10 -8.80 -0.09 6.71
N LYS A 11 -7.60 -0.46 7.19
CA LYS A 11 -7.47 -1.56 8.16
C LYS A 11 -8.20 -1.27 9.47
N PHE A 12 -8.13 -0.04 9.96
CA PHE A 12 -8.85 0.34 11.18
C PHE A 12 -10.36 0.43 10.97
N ALA A 13 -10.84 0.87 9.81
CA ALA A 13 -12.27 0.80 9.47
C ALA A 13 -12.77 -0.65 9.47
N HIS A 14 -11.97 -1.61 9.01
CA HIS A 14 -12.31 -3.03 9.11
C HIS A 14 -12.40 -3.50 10.57
N LEU A 15 -11.45 -3.10 11.43
CA LEU A 15 -11.49 -3.40 12.86
C LEU A 15 -12.71 -2.78 13.57
N LEU A 16 -13.19 -1.63 13.09
CA LEU A 16 -14.42 -1.01 13.59
C LEU A 16 -15.65 -1.85 13.23
N VAL A 17 -15.74 -2.31 11.99
CA VAL A 17 -16.82 -3.21 11.55
C VAL A 17 -16.77 -4.55 12.29
N GLU A 18 -15.58 -5.06 12.59
CA GLU A 18 -15.40 -6.24 13.43
C GLU A 18 -15.71 -6.00 14.93
N GLY A 19 -15.96 -4.75 15.36
CA GLY A 19 -16.25 -4.41 16.75
C GLY A 19 -15.04 -4.43 17.70
N LYS A 20 -13.82 -4.47 17.15
CA LYS A 20 -12.56 -4.51 17.94
C LYS A 20 -12.09 -3.14 18.40
N ILE A 21 -12.66 -2.06 17.84
CA ILE A 21 -12.39 -0.68 18.24
C ILE A 21 -13.70 0.10 18.35
N LYS A 22 -13.71 1.15 19.17
CA LYS A 22 -14.84 2.07 19.29
C LYS A 22 -14.82 3.11 18.17
N ASP A 23 -16.01 3.59 17.79
CA ASP A 23 -16.18 4.64 16.78
C ASP A 23 -15.48 5.95 17.21
N ASP A 24 -15.64 6.35 18.47
CA ASP A 24 -14.97 7.52 19.06
C ASP A 24 -13.45 7.51 18.83
N THR A 25 -12.82 6.35 19.02
CA THR A 25 -11.37 6.19 18.84
C THR A 25 -10.98 6.37 17.36
N PHE A 26 -11.79 5.88 16.43
CA PHE A 26 -11.55 6.05 15.00
C PHE A 26 -11.76 7.51 14.56
N GLU A 27 -12.77 8.18 15.11
CA GLU A 27 -13.07 9.58 14.85
C GLU A 27 -11.97 10.53 15.36
N GLU A 28 -11.50 10.32 16.60
CA GLU A 28 -10.38 11.07 17.17
C GLU A 28 -9.13 10.97 16.28
N TRP A 29 -8.88 9.77 15.75
CA TRP A 29 -7.74 9.53 14.87
C TRP A 29 -7.94 10.19 13.50
N ASN A 30 -9.17 10.17 12.94
CA ASN A 30 -9.51 10.92 11.72
C ASN A 30 -9.36 12.43 11.89
N ARG A 31 -9.82 12.97 13.03
CA ARG A 31 -9.74 14.39 13.36
C ARG A 31 -8.28 14.82 13.51
N SER A 32 -7.47 14.01 14.18
CA SER A 32 -6.04 14.24 14.38
C SER A 32 -5.21 14.16 13.09
N THR A 33 -5.64 13.36 12.10
CA THR A 33 -4.92 13.20 10.82
C THR A 33 -4.97 14.48 9.95
N GLY A 34 -5.98 15.33 10.13
CA GLY A 34 -6.13 16.59 9.41
C GLY A 34 -6.39 16.43 7.90
N ARG A 35 -6.30 17.54 7.15
CA ARG A 35 -6.61 17.62 5.69
C ARG A 35 -5.43 17.27 4.78
N LYS A 36 -4.32 16.78 5.33
CA LYS A 36 -3.10 16.54 4.54
C LYS A 36 -3.31 15.36 3.60
N SER A 37 -2.91 15.47 2.34
CA SER A 37 -3.01 14.36 1.38
C SER A 37 -2.09 13.23 1.84
N LEU A 38 -2.67 12.13 2.34
CA LEU A 38 -1.90 10.98 2.80
C LEU A 38 -1.48 10.09 1.63
N PRO A 39 -0.24 9.57 1.66
CA PRO A 39 0.17 8.48 0.78
C PRO A 39 -0.76 7.27 0.90
N GLU A 40 -0.94 6.54 -0.20
CA GLU A 40 -1.74 5.29 -0.20
C GLU A 40 -1.12 4.24 0.73
N ARG A 41 0.21 4.06 0.66
CA ARG A 41 1.02 3.21 1.55
C ARG A 41 2.35 3.89 1.87
N LEU A 42 2.81 3.76 3.11
CA LEU A 42 4.14 4.25 3.53
C LEU A 42 5.27 3.52 2.81
N HIS A 43 5.15 2.20 2.69
CA HIS A 43 6.09 1.35 1.97
C HIS A 43 5.38 0.80 0.74
N PRO A 44 5.48 1.47 -0.43
CA PRO A 44 4.94 0.92 -1.66
C PRO A 44 5.62 -0.41 -1.95
N LYS A 45 4.84 -1.46 -2.21
CA LYS A 45 5.42 -2.74 -2.65
C LYS A 45 6.15 -2.48 -3.97
N LYS A 46 7.42 -2.86 -4.03
CA LYS A 46 8.22 -2.79 -5.26
C LYS A 46 7.47 -3.60 -6.32
N LYS A 47 7.03 -2.95 -7.40
CA LYS A 47 6.47 -3.68 -8.55
C LYS A 47 7.61 -4.57 -9.05
N GLU A 48 7.44 -5.89 -9.00
CA GLU A 48 8.39 -6.79 -9.63
C GLU A 48 8.36 -6.47 -11.12
N THR A 49 9.44 -5.85 -11.60
CA THR A 49 9.60 -5.66 -13.03
C THR A 49 9.76 -7.06 -13.63
N PRO A 50 8.96 -7.44 -14.63
CA PRO A 50 9.11 -8.76 -15.24
C PRO A 50 10.53 -8.86 -15.80
N LYS A 51 11.33 -9.81 -15.28
CA LYS A 51 12.68 -10.07 -15.78
C LYS A 51 12.55 -10.42 -17.27
N LYS A 52 12.97 -9.49 -18.14
CA LYS A 52 13.05 -9.72 -19.58
C LYS A 52 13.96 -10.92 -19.80
N ARG A 53 13.38 -12.07 -20.17
CA ARG A 53 14.13 -13.28 -20.53
C ARG A 53 15.05 -12.88 -21.68
N ARG A 54 16.37 -12.88 -21.46
CA ARG A 54 17.35 -12.70 -22.52
C ARG A 54 17.23 -13.92 -23.44
N SER A 55 16.59 -13.77 -24.59
CA SER A 55 16.62 -14.77 -25.64
C SER A 55 18.06 -14.84 -26.14
N SER A 56 18.76 -15.93 -25.80
CA SER A 56 20.05 -16.26 -26.41
C SER A 56 19.80 -16.68 -27.85
N THR A 57 19.73 -15.71 -28.77
CA THR A 57 19.88 -15.98 -30.19
C THR A 57 21.31 -16.44 -30.42
N LYS A 58 21.53 -17.75 -30.32
CA LYS A 58 22.73 -18.45 -30.76
C LYS A 58 22.85 -18.16 -32.26
N ALA A 59 23.70 -17.20 -32.61
CA ALA A 59 23.95 -16.78 -33.98
C ALA A 59 24.52 -17.97 -34.76
N LYS A 60 23.63 -18.67 -35.48
CA LYS A 60 24.00 -19.62 -36.52
C LYS A 60 24.39 -18.81 -37.76
N LYS A 61 25.68 -18.52 -37.92
CA LYS A 61 26.31 -18.15 -39.20
C LYS A 61 27.78 -18.57 -39.13
N ARG A 62 28.44 -19.13 -40.14
CA ARG A 62 28.11 -19.62 -41.50
C ARG A 62 29.40 -20.33 -41.97
N THR A 63 29.22 -21.26 -42.91
CA THR A 63 30.13 -21.68 -44.01
C THR A 63 31.63 -21.76 -43.73
#